data_AF-A0A381I970-F1
#
_entry.id   AF-A0A381I970-F1
#
_cell.length_a   1.000
_cell.length_b   1.000
_cell.length_c   1.000
_cell.angle_alpha   90.00
_cell.angle_beta   90.00
_cell.angle_gamma   90.00
#
_symmetry.space_group_name_H-M   'P 1'
#
loop_
_entity.id
_entity.type
_entity.pdbx_description
1 polymer ?
#
loop_
_entity_poly.entity_id
_entity_poly.type
_entity_poly.pdbx_seq_one_letter_code
_entity_poly.pdbx_strand_id
1 'polypeptide(L)'
;MTLKLKNIVSENMKFTYPFNFTSSIESYNNLIKLSGLMLFIGIFLSVVFLLCTGSIILFKQLSNIYDDKERYIMLIKLGANNKDIEKIISKQLKVIFLMPLVVGTVHNLFAMSIAQKFIPRSLLVPIIITLVIYFIGYFIYYFLTLKYALNMIKE
;
A
#
# COMPACT_ATOMS: atom_id res chain seq x y z
N MET A 1 56.49 -1.45 -3.40
CA MET A 1 56.84 -2.68 -4.15
C MET A 1 55.68 -3.69 -4.22
N THR A 2 54.90 -3.85 -3.14
CA THR A 2 53.81 -4.83 -3.00
C THR A 2 52.55 -4.56 -3.84
N LEU A 3 52.12 -3.29 -4.00
CA LEU A 3 50.94 -2.95 -4.81
C LEU A 3 51.17 -3.16 -6.32
N LYS A 4 52.39 -2.89 -6.79
CA LYS A 4 52.77 -3.09 -8.20
C LYS A 4 52.82 -4.58 -8.54
N LEU A 5 53.34 -5.40 -7.62
CA LEU A 5 53.31 -6.87 -7.75
C LEU A 5 51.88 -7.42 -7.73
N LYS A 6 50.99 -6.91 -6.86
CA LYS A 6 49.57 -7.35 -6.83
C LYS A 6 48.84 -7.06 -8.14
N ASN A 7 49.11 -5.92 -8.78
CA ASN A 7 48.52 -5.56 -10.06
C ASN A 7 49.12 -6.35 -11.24
N ILE A 8 50.45 -6.55 -11.27
CA ILE A 8 51.10 -7.35 -12.31
C ILE A 8 50.66 -8.82 -12.24
N VAL A 9 50.42 -9.34 -11.04
CA VAL A 9 49.92 -10.71 -10.85
C VAL A 9 48.43 -10.82 -11.20
N SER A 10 47.58 -9.84 -10.87
CA SER A 10 46.15 -9.89 -11.20
C SER A 10 45.86 -9.67 -12.69
N GLU A 11 46.69 -8.88 -13.37
CA GLU A 11 46.56 -8.60 -14.81
C GLU A 11 47.04 -9.79 -15.66
N ASN A 12 48.07 -10.51 -15.20
CA ASN A 12 48.66 -11.64 -15.92
C ASN A 12 48.15 -13.04 -15.49
N MET A 13 47.47 -13.17 -14.35
CA MET A 13 46.78 -14.41 -13.92
C MET A 13 45.26 -14.28 -13.99
N LYS A 14 44.73 -13.80 -15.12
CA LYS A 14 43.34 -14.12 -15.49
C LYS A 14 43.28 -15.54 -16.04
N PHE A 15 43.54 -16.52 -15.18
CA PHE A 15 43.09 -17.88 -15.45
C PHE A 15 41.56 -17.82 -15.51
N THR A 16 41.03 -17.80 -16.72
CA THR A 16 39.59 -17.85 -16.95
C THR A 16 39.23 -19.32 -16.84
N TYR A 17 39.12 -19.81 -15.61
CA TYR A 17 38.66 -21.16 -15.35
C TYR A 17 37.23 -21.25 -15.93
N PRO A 18 36.90 -22.27 -16.74
CA PRO A 18 35.54 -22.44 -17.29
C PRO A 18 34.49 -22.73 -16.19
N PHE A 19 34.94 -22.89 -14.94
CA PHE A 19 34.11 -23.12 -13.77
C PHE A 19 34.24 -21.96 -12.78
N ASN A 20 33.13 -21.25 -12.54
CA ASN A 20 32.99 -20.33 -11.42
C ASN A 20 32.82 -21.14 -10.13
N PHE A 21 33.82 -21.13 -9.25
CA PHE A 21 33.69 -21.66 -7.90
C PHE A 21 32.91 -20.66 -7.04
N THR A 22 31.60 -20.79 -6.98
CA THR A 22 30.75 -20.01 -6.07
C THR A 22 30.56 -20.77 -4.76
N SER A 23 30.84 -20.11 -3.63
CA SER A 23 30.53 -20.67 -2.31
C SER A 23 29.01 -20.68 -2.10
N SER A 24 28.43 -21.84 -1.76
CA SER A 24 26.99 -21.93 -1.44
C SER A 24 26.58 -20.98 -0.31
N ILE A 25 27.51 -20.72 0.63
CA ILE A 25 27.30 -19.79 1.75
C ILE A 25 27.24 -18.35 1.26
N GLU A 26 28.10 -17.97 0.33
CA GLU A 26 28.11 -16.63 -0.25
C GLU A 26 26.84 -16.36 -1.06
N SER A 27 26.42 -17.33 -1.89
CA SER A 27 25.16 -17.25 -2.65
C SER A 27 23.95 -17.15 -1.73
N TYR A 28 23.90 -17.94 -0.65
CA TYR A 28 22.82 -17.87 0.35
C TYR A 28 22.78 -16.53 1.07
N ASN A 29 23.93 -16.02 1.50
CA ASN A 29 24.03 -14.71 2.15
C ASN A 29 23.59 -13.57 1.22
N ASN A 30 23.93 -13.64 -0.07
CA ASN A 30 23.46 -12.67 -1.06
C ASN A 30 21.95 -12.75 -1.27
N LEU A 31 21.37 -13.96 -1.30
CA LEU A 31 19.93 -14.15 -1.43
C LEU A 31 19.16 -13.55 -0.24
N ILE A 32 19.62 -13.79 1.00
CA ILE A 32 19.01 -13.20 2.20
C ILE A 32 19.11 -11.68 2.17
N LYS A 33 20.28 -11.13 1.84
CA LYS A 33 20.48 -9.66 1.78
C LYS A 33 19.52 -9.02 0.78
N LEU A 34 19.44 -9.56 -0.44
CA LEU A 34 18.56 -9.03 -1.48
C LEU A 34 17.08 -9.18 -1.11
N SER A 35 16.69 -10.34 -0.58
CA SER A 35 15.32 -10.60 -0.15
C SER A 35 14.91 -9.69 1.01
N GLY A 36 15.79 -9.47 1.98
CA GLY A 36 15.56 -8.56 3.10
C GLY A 36 15.39 -7.12 2.65
N LEU A 37 16.23 -6.66 1.70
CA LEU A 37 16.11 -5.33 1.10
C LEU A 37 14.79 -5.17 0.33
N MET A 38 14.40 -6.17 -0.46
CA MET A 38 13.11 -6.18 -1.17
C MET A 38 11.91 -6.16 -0.22
N LEU A 39 11.95 -6.94 0.86
CA LEU A 39 10.89 -6.93 1.89
C LEU A 39 10.79 -5.57 2.58
N PHE A 40 11.92 -4.98 2.94
CA PHE A 40 11.95 -3.64 3.55
C PHE A 40 11.32 -2.60 2.64
N ILE A 41 11.76 -2.53 1.38
CA ILE A 41 11.23 -1.58 0.39
C ILE A 41 9.73 -1.85 0.19
N GLY A 42 9.32 -3.10 -0.01
CA GLY A 42 7.93 -3.46 -0.25
C GLY A 42 6.99 -3.06 0.89
N ILE A 43 7.37 -3.33 2.14
CA ILE A 43 6.56 -2.96 3.31
C ILE A 43 6.53 -1.45 3.50
N PHE A 44 7.70 -0.79 3.44
CA PHE A 44 7.80 0.66 3.58
C PHE A 44 6.92 1.37 2.56
N LEU A 45 7.04 0.98 1.29
CA LEU A 45 6.28 1.58 0.20
C LEU A 45 4.78 1.31 0.35
N SER A 46 4.38 0.11 0.80
CA SER A 46 2.98 -0.22 1.06
C SER A 46 2.36 0.67 2.13
N VAL A 47 3.06 0.91 3.24
CA VAL A 47 2.59 1.78 4.32
C VAL A 47 2.49 3.23 3.82
N VAL A 48 3.51 3.72 3.13
CA VAL A 48 3.52 5.10 2.59
C VAL A 48 2.37 5.31 1.59
N PHE A 49 2.16 4.37 0.66
CA PHE A 49 1.05 4.45 -0.29
C PHE A 49 -0.31 4.38 0.39
N LEU A 50 -0.48 3.52 1.40
CA LEU A 50 -1.74 3.44 2.15
C LEU A 50 -2.04 4.77 2.86
N LEU A 51 -1.07 5.33 3.59
CA LEU A 51 -1.24 6.60 4.28
C LEU A 51 -1.49 7.76 3.31
N CYS A 52 -0.77 7.81 2.19
CA CYS A 52 -0.93 8.83 1.16
C CYS A 52 -2.33 8.75 0.54
N THR A 53 -2.74 7.58 0.05
CA THR A 53 -4.05 7.39 -0.58
C THR A 53 -5.20 7.65 0.39
N GLY A 54 -5.10 7.14 1.63
CA GLY A 54 -6.07 7.41 2.68
C GLY A 54 -6.20 8.90 3.00
N SER A 55 -5.08 9.62 3.09
CA SER A 55 -5.08 11.07 3.36
C SER A 55 -5.63 11.88 2.19
N ILE A 56 -5.31 11.51 0.95
CA ILE A 56 -5.87 12.15 -0.25
C ILE A 56 -7.39 12.01 -0.26
N ILE A 57 -7.92 10.81 -0.03
CA ILE A 57 -9.37 10.57 -0.03
C ILE A 57 -10.02 11.33 1.13
N LEU A 58 -9.45 11.27 2.33
CA LEU A 58 -9.91 12.03 3.50
C LEU A 58 -10.08 13.51 3.16
N PHE A 59 -8.99 14.18 2.77
CA PHE A 59 -9.02 15.63 2.52
C PHE A 59 -9.95 16.00 1.37
N LYS A 60 -9.98 15.18 0.31
CA LYS A 60 -10.88 15.41 -0.81
C LYS A 60 -12.36 15.30 -0.39
N GLN A 61 -12.71 14.34 0.44
CA GLN A 61 -14.08 14.22 0.94
C GLN A 61 -14.46 15.33 1.91
N LEU A 62 -13.57 15.70 2.83
CA LEU A 62 -13.83 16.81 3.73
C LEU A 62 -14.01 18.12 2.96
N SER A 63 -13.17 18.39 1.94
CA SER A 63 -13.33 19.56 1.07
C SER A 63 -14.68 19.55 0.36
N ASN A 64 -15.07 18.43 -0.27
CA ASN A 64 -16.36 18.35 -0.96
C ASN A 64 -17.55 18.60 -0.02
N ILE A 65 -17.52 18.04 1.19
CA ILE A 65 -18.60 18.21 2.17
C ILE A 65 -18.62 19.65 2.70
N TYR A 66 -17.45 20.29 2.80
CA TYR A 66 -17.33 21.69 3.21
C TYR A 66 -17.96 22.60 2.16
N ASP A 67 -17.66 22.38 0.88
CA ASP A 67 -18.22 23.14 -0.23
C ASP A 67 -19.74 22.94 -0.34
N ASP A 68 -20.25 21.73 -0.04
CA ASP A 68 -21.68 21.41 -0.04
C ASP A 68 -22.42 21.81 1.25
N LYS A 69 -21.72 22.34 2.27
CA LYS A 69 -22.29 22.64 3.60
C LYS A 69 -23.52 23.55 3.54
N GLU A 70 -23.43 24.66 2.81
CA GLU A 70 -24.54 25.61 2.62
C GLU A 70 -25.77 24.94 2.00
N ARG A 71 -25.54 24.01 1.07
CA ARG A 71 -26.60 23.26 0.39
C ARG A 71 -27.30 22.30 1.36
N TYR A 72 -26.55 21.63 2.23
CA TYR A 72 -27.12 20.78 3.28
C TYR A 72 -27.95 21.59 4.29
N ILE A 73 -27.47 22.76 4.70
CA ILE A 73 -28.21 23.67 5.59
C ILE A 73 -29.51 24.14 4.93
N MET A 74 -29.48 24.48 3.63
CA MET A 74 -30.69 24.86 2.89
C MET A 74 -31.72 23.72 2.84
N LEU A 75 -31.29 22.48 2.63
CA LEU A 75 -32.19 21.32 2.67
C LEU A 75 -32.85 21.13 4.04
N ILE A 76 -32.10 21.34 5.12
CA ILE A 76 -32.64 21.31 6.48
C ILE A 76 -33.70 22.41 6.66
N LYS A 77 -33.44 23.63 6.17
CA LYS A 77 -34.42 24.75 6.20
C LYS A 77 -35.70 24.45 5.40
N LEU A 78 -35.61 23.61 4.37
CA LEU A 78 -36.76 23.15 3.57
C LEU A 78 -37.51 21.96 4.20
N GLY A 79 -37.08 21.48 5.36
CA GLY A 79 -37.76 20.42 6.12
C GLY A 79 -37.07 19.05 6.10
N ALA A 80 -35.87 18.92 5.53
CA ALA A 80 -35.09 17.69 5.65
C ALA A 80 -34.62 17.48 7.10
N ASN A 81 -34.62 16.23 7.58
CA ASN A 81 -34.10 15.93 8.90
C ASN A 81 -32.57 15.82 8.86
N ASN A 82 -31.89 16.17 9.96
CA ASN A 82 -30.44 15.99 10.11
C ASN A 82 -30.01 14.54 9.79
N LYS A 83 -30.83 13.55 10.19
CA LYS A 83 -30.57 12.13 9.90
C LYS A 83 -30.54 11.81 8.40
N ASP A 84 -31.30 12.53 7.59
CA ASP A 84 -31.31 12.34 6.13
C ASP A 84 -30.00 12.85 5.53
N ILE A 85 -29.49 13.98 6.02
CA ILE A 85 -28.18 14.53 5.64
C ILE A 85 -27.05 13.59 6.04
N GLU A 86 -27.05 13.09 7.29
CA GLU A 86 -26.04 12.12 7.76
C GLU A 86 -26.04 10.84 6.89
N LYS A 87 -27.23 10.38 6.47
CA LYS A 87 -27.38 9.21 5.61
C LYS A 87 -26.84 9.44 4.20
N ILE A 88 -27.07 10.62 3.62
CA ILE A 88 -26.54 11.00 2.30
C ILE A 88 -25.01 10.96 2.33
N ILE A 89 -24.41 11.60 3.33
CA ILE A 89 -22.94 11.67 3.47
C ILE A 89 -22.34 10.31 3.73
N SER A 90 -22.94 9.52 4.65
CA SER A 90 -22.46 8.17 4.90
C SER A 90 -22.50 7.31 3.63
N LYS A 91 -23.54 7.44 2.80
CA LYS A 91 -23.64 6.70 1.54
C LYS A 91 -22.59 7.15 0.52
N GLN A 92 -22.37 8.46 0.39
CA GLN A 92 -21.33 9.02 -0.48
C GLN A 92 -19.93 8.52 -0.07
N LEU A 93 -19.59 8.64 1.21
CA LEU A 93 -18.32 8.18 1.74
C LEU A 93 -18.13 6.67 1.52
N LYS A 94 -19.16 5.85 1.79
CA LYS A 94 -19.08 4.40 1.57
C LYS A 94 -18.73 4.07 0.13
N VAL A 95 -19.42 4.65 -0.85
CA VAL A 95 -19.17 4.37 -2.27
C VAL A 95 -17.74 4.74 -2.66
N ILE A 96 -17.25 5.88 -2.18
CA ILE A 96 -15.93 6.39 -2.54
C ILE A 96 -14.81 5.59 -1.89
N PHE A 97 -14.98 5.14 -0.64
CA PHE A 97 -13.98 4.27 0.02
C PHE A 97 -14.04 2.81 -0.46
N LEU A 98 -15.21 2.33 -0.89
CA LEU A 98 -15.36 0.97 -1.42
C LEU A 98 -14.63 0.79 -2.76
N MET A 99 -14.61 1.84 -3.60
CA MET A 99 -14.03 1.74 -4.93
C MET A 99 -12.53 1.37 -4.93
N PRO A 100 -11.64 2.08 -4.21
CA PRO A 100 -10.25 1.65 -4.09
C PRO A 100 -10.10 0.30 -3.40
N LEU A 101 -10.92 0.00 -2.39
CA LEU A 101 -10.86 -1.26 -1.65
C LEU A 101 -11.12 -2.47 -2.58
N VAL A 102 -12.13 -2.38 -3.44
CA VAL A 102 -12.44 -3.42 -4.44
C VAL A 102 -11.32 -3.52 -5.47
N VAL A 103 -10.89 -2.40 -6.04
CA VAL A 103 -9.82 -2.39 -7.06
C VAL A 103 -8.52 -2.96 -6.49
N GLY A 104 -8.13 -2.57 -5.27
CA GLY A 104 -6.95 -3.07 -4.58
C GLY A 104 -7.04 -4.56 -4.28
N THR A 105 -8.21 -5.05 -3.87
CA THR A 105 -8.44 -6.49 -3.64
C THR A 105 -8.29 -7.29 -4.93
N VAL A 106 -8.92 -6.84 -6.03
CA VAL A 106 -8.80 -7.49 -7.34
C VAL A 106 -7.36 -7.47 -7.83
N HIS A 107 -6.67 -6.33 -7.69
CA HIS A 107 -5.27 -6.19 -8.07
C HIS A 107 -4.35 -7.13 -7.27
N ASN A 108 -4.58 -7.25 -5.95
CA ASN A 108 -3.84 -8.16 -5.08
C ASN A 108 -4.03 -9.63 -5.49
N LEU A 109 -5.27 -10.05 -5.71
CA LEU A 109 -5.58 -11.42 -6.13
C LEU A 109 -4.96 -11.76 -7.50
N PHE A 110 -5.03 -10.82 -8.45
CA PHE A 110 -4.42 -10.97 -9.77
C PHE A 110 -2.90 -11.10 -9.69
N ALA A 111 -2.23 -10.19 -8.96
CA ALA A 111 -0.79 -10.22 -8.78
C ALA A 111 -0.33 -11.52 -8.11
N MET A 112 -1.03 -11.95 -7.07
CA MET A 112 -0.64 -13.17 -6.35
C MET A 112 -0.95 -14.45 -7.14
N SER A 113 -1.99 -14.47 -7.97
CA SER A 113 -2.26 -15.57 -8.90
C SER A 113 -1.08 -15.79 -9.86
N ILE A 114 -0.48 -14.70 -10.34
CA ILE A 114 0.74 -14.77 -11.17
C ILE A 114 1.92 -15.26 -10.33
N ALA A 115 2.13 -14.70 -9.13
CA ALA A 115 3.24 -15.09 -8.26
C ALA A 115 3.20 -16.58 -7.85
N GLN A 116 2.01 -17.14 -7.62
CA GLN A 116 1.82 -18.54 -7.26
C GLN A 116 2.34 -19.52 -8.32
N LYS A 117 2.42 -19.10 -9.60
CA LYS A 117 2.99 -19.92 -10.69
C LYS A 117 4.51 -20.08 -10.59
N PHE A 118 5.19 -19.14 -9.94
CA PHE A 118 6.65 -19.14 -9.80
C PHE A 118 7.13 -19.64 -8.43
N ILE A 119 6.24 -19.62 -7.43
CA ILE A 119 6.58 -20.00 -6.06
C ILE A 119 5.95 -21.37 -5.75
N PRO A 120 6.74 -22.41 -5.47
CA PRO A 120 6.24 -23.78 -5.21
C PRO A 120 5.55 -23.95 -3.84
N ARG A 121 5.26 -22.85 -3.14
CA ARG A 121 4.62 -22.82 -1.82
C ARG A 121 3.30 -22.05 -1.90
N SER A 122 2.32 -22.45 -1.09
CA SER A 122 1.05 -21.74 -0.99
C SER A 122 1.25 -20.29 -0.51
N LEU A 123 0.69 -19.36 -1.27
CA LEU A 123 0.68 -17.93 -0.99
C LEU A 123 -0.59 -17.46 -0.25
N LEU A 124 -1.50 -18.38 0.12
CA LEU A 124 -2.78 -18.03 0.75
C LEU A 124 -2.60 -17.23 2.05
N VAL A 125 -1.68 -17.64 2.92
CA VAL A 125 -1.42 -16.95 4.19
C VAL A 125 -0.92 -15.53 3.96
N PRO A 126 0.13 -15.29 3.13
CA PRO A 126 0.52 -13.93 2.76
C PRO A 126 -0.59 -13.07 2.14
N ILE A 127 -1.45 -13.65 1.28
CA ILE A 127 -2.59 -12.93 0.68
C ILE A 127 -3.53 -12.43 1.77
N ILE A 128 -3.95 -13.32 2.67
CA ILE A 128 -4.90 -12.97 3.73
C ILE A 128 -4.33 -11.89 4.65
N ILE A 129 -3.06 -12.02 5.05
CA ILE A 129 -2.40 -11.04 5.92
C ILE A 129 -2.36 -9.66 5.24
N THR A 130 -1.93 -9.60 3.96
CA THR A 130 -1.85 -8.31 3.24
C THR A 130 -3.21 -7.68 3.02
N LEU A 131 -4.25 -8.46 2.70
CA LEU A 131 -5.62 -7.95 2.60
C LEU A 131 -6.15 -7.44 3.94
N VAL A 132 -5.94 -8.18 5.04
CA VAL A 132 -6.40 -7.75 6.38
C VAL A 132 -5.79 -6.40 6.76
N ILE A 133 -4.47 -6.24 6.60
CA ILE A 133 -3.78 -4.97 6.90
C ILE A 133 -4.32 -3.84 6.03
N TYR A 134 -4.49 -4.09 4.73
CA TYR A 134 -5.05 -3.13 3.77
C TYR A 134 -6.46 -2.68 4.17
N PHE A 135 -7.34 -3.62 4.53
CA PHE A 135 -8.71 -3.34 4.96
C PHE A 135 -8.73 -2.55 6.26
N ILE A 136 -7.93 -2.93 7.26
CA ILE A 136 -7.82 -2.20 8.53
C ILE A 136 -7.45 -0.74 8.27
N GLY A 137 -6.43 -0.50 7.45
CA GLY A 137 -6.02 0.86 7.08
C GLY A 137 -7.15 1.66 6.43
N TYR A 138 -7.84 1.07 5.45
CA TYR A 138 -8.97 1.73 4.78
C TYR A 138 -10.14 2.01 5.72
N PHE A 139 -10.46 1.09 6.63
CA PHE A 139 -11.51 1.28 7.63
C PHE A 139 -11.17 2.41 8.60
N ILE A 140 -9.91 2.50 9.07
CA ILE A 140 -9.46 3.61 9.93
C ILE A 140 -9.74 4.94 9.23
N TYR A 141 -9.31 5.11 7.98
CA TYR A 141 -9.55 6.35 7.24
C TYR A 141 -11.03 6.61 6.96
N TYR A 142 -11.81 5.57 6.66
CA TYR A 142 -13.26 5.70 6.48
C TYR A 142 -13.96 6.24 7.74
N PHE A 143 -13.69 5.64 8.91
CA PHE A 143 -14.28 6.08 10.18
C PHE A 143 -13.80 7.48 10.57
N LEU A 144 -12.52 7.79 10.32
CA LEU A 144 -11.97 9.11 10.54
C LEU A 144 -12.71 10.15 9.69
N THR A 145 -12.84 9.90 8.39
CA THR A 145 -13.55 10.77 7.45
C THR A 145 -15.01 10.96 7.85
N LEU A 146 -15.71 9.86 8.19
CA LEU A 146 -17.11 9.92 8.61
C LEU A 146 -17.30 10.76 9.87
N LYS A 147 -16.43 10.59 10.87
CA LYS A 147 -16.49 11.36 12.12
C LYS A 147 -16.28 12.87 11.85
N TYR A 148 -15.25 13.23 11.10
CA TYR A 148 -14.97 14.63 10.79
C TYR A 148 -16.07 15.26 9.93
N ALA A 149 -16.57 14.54 8.92
CA ALA A 149 -17.67 14.97 8.07
C ALA A 149 -18.95 15.28 8.85
N LEU A 150 -19.36 14.40 9.77
CA LEU A 150 -20.59 14.57 10.55
C LEU A 150 -20.49 15.71 11.56
N ASN A 151 -19.32 15.93 12.14
CA ASN A 151 -19.09 17.05 13.07
C ASN A 151 -19.20 18.40 12.36
N MET A 152 -18.72 18.50 11.12
CA MET A 152 -18.68 19.76 10.36
C MET A 152 -20.07 20.33 10.01
N ILE A 153 -21.10 19.49 9.98
CA ILE A 153 -22.49 19.89 9.66
C ILE A 153 -23.30 20.19 10.93
N LYS A 154 -22.87 19.65 12.07
CA LYS A 154 -23.48 19.95 13.37
C LYS A 154 -23.08 21.33 13.89
N GLU A 155 -21.93 21.85 13.43
CA GLU A 155 -21.50 23.24 13.60
C GLU A 155 -22.21 24.17 12.61
#